data_AF-N2JFV6-F1
#
_entry.id   AF-N2JFV6-F1
#
_cell.length_a   1.000
_cell.length_b   1.000
_cell.length_c   1.000
_cell.angle_alpha   90.00
_cell.angle_beta   90.00
_cell.angle_gamma   90.00
#
_symmetry.space_group_name_H-M   'P 1'
#
loop_
_entity.id
_entity.type
_entity.pdbx_description
1 polymer ?
#
loop_
_entity_poly.entity_id
_entity_poly.type
_entity_poly.pdbx_seq_one_letter_code
_entity_poly.pdbx_strand_id
1 'polypeptide(L)'
;MDNATLFQAKWQWRAFLISHLVALLLIILWLIPSVRTTLLDLDAHLFRALNAPLESNTVWLHVWAVASLRPFDIVVGIILLTLTIRGNWVFKPEQVRSAFFGLLTVLLALLLIRNLFTKAIEAAGLQHASPSDMLTYAIHMSDYFQSWERA
;
A
#
# COMPACT_ATOMS: atom_id res chain seq x y z
N MET A 1 28.77 22.93 13.17
CA MET A 1 27.68 23.14 12.20
C MET A 1 27.29 21.78 11.66
N ASP A 2 26.39 21.10 12.36
CA ASP A 2 25.88 19.80 11.93
C ASP A 2 24.81 20.01 10.85
N ASN A 3 25.27 20.15 9.61
CA ASN A 3 24.42 20.05 8.44
C ASN A 3 24.09 18.57 8.23
N ALA A 4 23.18 18.04 9.05
CA ALA A 4 22.51 16.78 8.77
C ALA A 4 21.62 17.00 7.54
N THR A 5 22.22 16.88 6.35
CA THR A 5 21.48 16.89 5.09
C THR A 5 20.53 15.70 5.10
N LEU A 6 19.26 15.96 4.77
CA LEU A 6 18.17 14.97 4.81
C LEU A 6 18.49 13.73 3.95
N PHE A 7 19.19 13.95 2.83
CA PHE A 7 19.86 12.89 2.08
C PHE A 7 21.36 12.97 2.34
N GLN A 8 21.94 11.84 2.77
CA GLN A 8 23.37 11.69 2.92
C GLN A 8 23.87 10.79 1.80
N ALA A 9 24.91 11.22 1.08
CA ALA A 9 25.61 10.40 0.08
C ALA A 9 26.53 9.35 0.75
N LYS A 10 26.07 8.74 1.85
CA LYS A 10 26.77 7.69 2.58
C LYS A 10 25.85 6.48 2.65
N TRP A 11 26.34 5.36 2.18
CA TRP A 11 25.62 4.09 2.25
C TRP A 11 25.38 3.69 3.72
N GLN A 12 24.12 3.59 4.12
CA GLN A 12 23.73 3.11 5.44
C GLN A 12 23.65 1.59 5.45
N TRP A 13 24.79 0.92 5.32
CA TRP A 13 24.88 -0.55 5.21
C TRP A 13 24.17 -1.30 6.33
N ARG A 14 24.17 -0.76 7.55
CA ARG A 14 23.45 -1.35 8.70
C ARG A 14 21.93 -1.37 8.47
N ALA A 15 21.35 -0.23 8.10
CA ALA A 15 19.92 -0.12 7.83
C ALA A 15 19.52 -1.00 6.64
N PHE A 16 20.34 -1.01 5.59
CA PHE A 16 20.15 -1.88 4.43
C PHE A 16 20.18 -3.37 4.81
N LEU A 17 21.17 -3.81 5.59
CA LEU A 17 21.28 -5.21 5.99
C LEU A 17 20.11 -5.63 6.87
N ILE A 18 19.73 -4.79 7.84
CA ILE A 18 18.58 -5.06 8.72
C ILE A 18 17.29 -5.16 7.88
N SER A 19 17.04 -4.24 6.94
CA SER A 19 15.82 -4.29 6.12
C SER A 19 15.74 -5.56 5.29
N HIS A 20 16.86 -6.01 4.72
CA HIS A 20 16.92 -7.25 3.93
C HIS A 20 16.80 -8.50 4.80
N LEU A 21 17.39 -8.51 5.99
CA LEU A 21 17.23 -9.61 6.95
C LEU A 21 15.78 -9.73 7.41
N VAL A 22 15.12 -8.61 7.73
CA VAL A 22 13.69 -8.60 8.07
C VAL A 22 12.85 -9.14 6.91
N ALA A 23 13.10 -8.68 5.68
CA ALA A 23 12.40 -9.18 4.50
C ALA A 23 12.59 -10.70 4.29
N LEU A 24 13.84 -11.18 4.45
CA LEU A 24 14.16 -12.60 4.32
C LEU A 24 13.49 -13.43 5.41
N LEU A 25 13.47 -12.96 6.65
CA LEU A 25 12.77 -13.61 7.76
C LEU A 25 11.26 -13.68 7.49
N LEU A 26 10.65 -12.63 6.95
CA LEU A 26 9.24 -12.64 6.56
C LEU A 26 8.95 -13.66 5.45
N ILE A 27 9.84 -13.78 4.46
CA ILE A 27 9.72 -14.78 3.39
C ILE A 27 9.83 -16.20 3.96
N ILE A 28 10.81 -16.45 4.84
CA ILE A 28 10.97 -17.75 5.50
C ILE A 28 9.75 -18.07 6.36
N LEU A 29 9.24 -17.09 7.11
CA LEU A 29 8.05 -17.23 7.93
C LEU A 29 6.83 -17.66 7.08
N TRP A 30 6.69 -17.07 5.88
CA TRP A 30 5.64 -17.42 4.92
C TRP A 30 5.81 -18.82 4.30
N LEU A 31 7.05 -19.30 4.15
CA LEU A 31 7.35 -20.62 3.58
C LEU A 31 6.94 -21.77 4.52
N ILE A 32 6.88 -21.53 5.83
CA ILE A 32 6.48 -22.52 6.83
C ILE A 32 4.98 -22.83 6.68
N PRO A 33 4.59 -24.08 6.34
CA PRO A 33 3.19 -24.42 6.04
C PRO A 33 2.21 -24.09 7.17
N SER A 34 2.55 -24.43 8.42
CA SER A 34 1.68 -24.19 9.58
C SER A 34 1.45 -22.70 9.87
N VAL A 35 2.46 -21.87 9.61
CA VAL A 35 2.34 -20.42 9.78
C VAL A 35 1.48 -19.85 8.65
N ARG A 36 1.73 -20.28 7.41
CA ARG A 36 0.96 -19.85 6.25
C ARG A 36 -0.53 -20.17 6.40
N THR A 37 -0.89 -21.38 6.83
CA THR A 37 -2.30 -21.74 7.03
C THR A 37 -2.95 -20.88 8.12
N THR A 38 -2.25 -20.66 9.24
CA THR A 38 -2.76 -19.80 10.32
C THR A 38 -2.96 -18.35 9.87
N LEU A 39 -2.04 -17.82 9.06
CA LEU A 39 -2.16 -16.48 8.49
C LEU A 39 -3.30 -16.37 7.48
N LEU A 40 -3.51 -17.40 6.64
CA LEU A 40 -4.63 -17.46 5.70
C LEU A 40 -5.98 -17.58 6.43
N ASP A 41 -6.05 -18.36 7.50
CA ASP A 41 -7.26 -18.47 8.32
C ASP A 41 -7.57 -17.14 9.01
N LEU A 42 -6.55 -16.48 9.58
CA LEU A 42 -6.67 -15.15 10.16
C LEU A 42 -7.17 -14.13 9.13
N ASP A 43 -6.59 -14.16 7.93
CA ASP A 43 -6.98 -13.29 6.82
C ASP A 43 -8.46 -13.50 6.44
N ALA A 44 -8.89 -14.77 6.29
CA ALA A 44 -10.29 -15.10 6.00
C ALA A 44 -11.26 -14.69 7.12
N HIS A 45 -10.83 -14.78 8.39
CA HIS A 45 -11.62 -14.30 9.52
C HIS A 45 -11.73 -12.78 9.54
N LEU A 46 -10.63 -12.07 9.32
CA LEU A 46 -10.59 -10.62 9.26
C LEU A 46 -11.43 -10.10 8.09
N PHE A 47 -11.29 -10.72 6.92
CA PHE A 47 -12.09 -10.41 5.74
C PHE A 47 -13.58 -10.55 6.03
N ARG A 48 -14.02 -11.69 6.61
CA ARG A 48 -15.43 -11.88 6.97
C ARG A 48 -15.92 -10.85 7.99
N ALA A 49 -15.12 -10.53 9.00
CA ALA A 49 -15.49 -9.54 10.02
C ALA A 49 -15.66 -8.13 9.43
N LEU A 50 -14.84 -7.76 8.44
CA LEU A 50 -14.91 -6.45 7.79
C LEU A 50 -15.93 -6.39 6.65
N ASN A 51 -16.19 -7.52 5.98
CA ASN A 51 -17.07 -7.63 4.83
C ASN A 51 -18.54 -7.86 5.22
N ALA A 52 -18.83 -8.63 6.27
CA ALA A 52 -20.20 -8.89 6.72
C ALA A 52 -21.03 -7.62 7.05
N PRO A 53 -20.45 -6.55 7.63
CA PRO A 53 -21.19 -5.31 7.90
C PRO A 53 -21.52 -4.49 6.64
N LEU A 54 -20.97 -4.82 5.47
CA LEU A 54 -21.23 -4.07 4.23
C LEU A 54 -22.68 -4.20 3.75
N GLU A 55 -23.33 -5.34 4.00
CA GLU A 55 -24.72 -5.57 3.60
C GLU A 55 -25.72 -4.74 4.43
N SER A 56 -25.42 -4.54 5.72
CA SER A 56 -26.36 -3.95 6.68
C SER A 56 -26.09 -2.47 6.98
N ASN A 57 -24.88 -1.97 6.73
CA ASN A 57 -24.49 -0.61 7.06
C ASN A 57 -24.10 0.18 5.79
N THR A 58 -25.04 0.98 5.30
CA THR A 58 -24.83 1.85 4.13
C THR A 58 -23.68 2.83 4.31
N VAL A 59 -23.42 3.34 5.52
CA VAL A 59 -22.28 4.23 5.79
C VAL A 59 -20.96 3.47 5.67
N TRP A 60 -20.90 2.26 6.23
CA TRP A 60 -19.71 1.39 6.12
C TRP A 60 -19.41 1.02 4.67
N LEU A 61 -20.46 0.69 3.89
CA LEU A 61 -20.36 0.44 2.46
C LEU A 61 -19.80 1.63 1.68
N HIS A 62 -20.29 2.84 1.96
CA HIS A 62 -19.80 4.06 1.29
C HIS A 62 -18.35 4.41 1.69
N VAL A 63 -17.96 4.21 2.96
CA VAL A 63 -16.59 4.45 3.41
C VAL A 63 -15.62 3.55 2.67
N TRP A 64 -15.92 2.25 2.58
CA TRP A 64 -15.08 1.32 1.84
C TRP A 64 -15.07 1.60 0.34
N ALA A 65 -16.24 1.90 -0.25
CA ALA A 65 -16.33 2.24 -1.66
C ALA A 65 -15.45 3.45 -2.00
N VAL A 66 -15.51 4.53 -1.21
CA VAL A 66 -14.67 5.72 -1.40
C VAL A 66 -13.20 5.43 -1.15
N ALA A 67 -12.87 4.67 -0.11
CA ALA A 67 -11.49 4.32 0.21
C ALA A 67 -10.83 3.44 -0.87
N SER A 68 -11.62 2.65 -1.60
CA SER A 68 -11.14 1.82 -2.72
C SER A 68 -11.01 2.57 -4.05
N LEU A 69 -11.47 3.82 -4.14
CA LEU A 69 -11.32 4.63 -5.34
C LEU A 69 -9.85 5.07 -5.52
N ARG A 70 -9.29 4.87 -6.72
CA ARG A 70 -7.94 5.37 -7.08
C ARG A 70 -7.75 6.88 -6.81
N PRO A 71 -8.77 7.75 -6.99
CA PRO A 71 -8.70 9.14 -6.53
C PRO A 71 -8.38 9.34 -5.05
N PHE A 72 -8.72 8.40 -4.17
CA PHE A 72 -8.39 8.48 -2.74
C PHE A 72 -6.87 8.43 -2.50
N ASP A 73 -6.13 7.66 -3.31
CA ASP A 73 -4.67 7.66 -3.29
C ASP A 73 -4.11 9.06 -3.65
N ILE A 74 -4.76 9.78 -4.57
CA ILE A 74 -4.39 11.15 -4.94
C ILE A 74 -4.61 12.11 -3.76
N VAL A 75 -5.72 11.96 -3.03
CA VAL A 75 -6.01 12.77 -1.83
C VAL A 75 -4.94 12.56 -0.76
N VAL A 76 -4.56 11.31 -0.48
CA VAL A 76 -3.47 10.99 0.45
C VAL A 76 -2.15 11.60 -0.04
N GLY A 77 -1.87 11.51 -1.35
CA GLY A 77 -0.73 12.15 -1.98
C GLY A 77 -0.70 13.67 -1.77
N ILE A 78 -1.84 14.35 -1.92
CA ILE A 78 -1.98 15.80 -1.69
C ILE A 78 -1.74 16.14 -0.22
N ILE A 79 -2.24 15.33 0.72
CA ILE A 79 -2.00 15.52 2.15
C ILE A 79 -0.51 15.42 2.45
N LEU A 80 0.17 14.36 1.98
CA LEU A 80 1.61 14.18 2.15
C LEU A 80 2.41 15.34 1.52
N LEU A 81 1.98 15.80 0.34
CA LEU A 81 2.59 16.94 -0.35
C LEU A 81 2.39 18.24 0.43
N THR A 82 1.22 18.46 1.00
CA THR A 82 0.92 19.62 1.86
C THR A 82 1.76 19.60 3.13
N LEU A 83 1.88 18.44 3.79
CA LEU A 83 2.74 18.25 4.97
C LEU A 83 4.23 18.46 4.65
N THR A 84 4.66 18.10 3.44
CA THR A 84 6.05 18.27 2.99
C THR A 84 6.36 19.72 2.62
N ILE A 85 5.41 20.44 1.99
CA ILE A 85 5.57 21.83 1.55
C ILE A 85 5.40 22.84 2.69
N ARG A 86 4.53 22.55 3.67
CA ARG A 86 4.33 23.40 4.84
C ARG A 86 5.55 23.28 5.78
N GLY A 87 6.55 24.13 5.55
CA GLY A 87 7.74 24.22 6.40
C GLY A 87 7.37 24.40 7.87
N ASN A 88 8.15 23.77 8.75
CA ASN A 88 8.02 23.82 10.22
C ASN A 88 6.93 22.93 10.86
N TRP A 89 6.29 22.02 10.11
CA TRP A 89 5.47 20.93 10.69
C TRP A 89 6.24 19.62 10.81
N VAL A 90 6.86 19.17 9.70
CA VAL A 90 7.62 17.91 9.65
C VAL A 90 9.10 18.15 9.32
N PHE A 91 9.38 19.12 8.46
CA PHE A 91 10.74 19.44 8.01
C PHE A 91 11.10 20.90 8.25
N LYS A 92 12.39 21.16 8.51
CA LYS A 92 12.91 22.53 8.57
C LYS A 92 12.72 23.22 7.22
N PRO A 93 12.46 24.55 7.18
CA PRO A 93 12.19 25.29 5.94
C PRO A 93 13.26 25.07 4.84
N GLU A 94 14.52 24.93 5.26
CA GLU A 94 15.67 24.71 4.36
C GLU A 94 15.67 23.33 3.68
N GLN A 95 14.93 22.37 4.22
CA GLN A 95 14.89 20.99 3.74
C GLN A 95 13.63 20.64 2.93
N VAL A 96 12.63 21.54 2.90
CA VAL A 96 11.34 21.34 2.21
C VAL A 96 11.51 20.99 0.73
N ARG A 97 12.37 21.71 0.00
CA ARG A 97 12.62 21.45 -1.43
C ARG A 97 13.23 20.08 -1.65
N SER A 98 14.18 19.69 -0.79
CA SER A 98 14.85 18.40 -0.85
C SER A 98 13.89 17.25 -0.54
N ALA A 99 13.08 17.39 0.52
CA ALA A 99 12.07 16.42 0.91
C ALA A 99 11.00 16.23 -0.18
N PHE A 100 10.57 17.31 -0.86
CA PHE A 100 9.65 17.23 -1.99
C PHE A 100 10.22 16.40 -3.14
N PHE A 101 11.45 16.67 -3.58
CA PHE A 101 12.07 15.90 -4.66
C PHE A 101 12.34 14.45 -4.26
N GLY A 102 12.68 14.21 -2.99
CA GLY A 102 12.79 12.86 -2.43
C GLY A 102 11.47 12.09 -2.49
N LEU A 103 10.38 12.71 -2.02
CA LEU A 103 9.04 12.14 -2.07
C LEU A 103 8.63 11.84 -3.53
N LEU A 104 8.82 12.80 -4.43
CA LEU A 104 8.51 12.63 -5.86
C LEU A 104 9.32 11.47 -6.48
N THR A 105 10.61 11.39 -6.18
CA THR A 105 11.49 10.32 -6.69
C THR A 105 11.04 8.96 -6.19
N VAL A 106 10.70 8.85 -4.90
CA VAL A 106 10.18 7.60 -4.32
C VAL A 106 8.84 7.22 -4.94
N LEU A 107 7.91 8.17 -5.12
CA LEU A 107 6.63 7.91 -5.76
C LEU A 107 6.79 7.40 -7.20
N LEU A 108 7.66 8.04 -7.99
CA LEU A 108 7.96 7.61 -9.35
C LEU A 108 8.62 6.22 -9.36
N ALA A 109 9.58 5.97 -8.47
CA ALA A 109 10.23 4.66 -8.36
C ALA A 109 9.23 3.57 -7.97
N LEU A 110 8.37 3.81 -6.98
CA LEU A 110 7.31 2.88 -6.58
C LEU A 110 6.32 2.62 -7.71
N LEU A 111 5.93 3.65 -8.47
CA LEU A 111 5.03 3.49 -9.62
C LEU A 111 5.67 2.62 -10.71
N LEU A 112 6.94 2.85 -11.02
CA LEU A 112 7.68 2.06 -12.00
C LEU A 112 7.82 0.61 -11.54
N ILE A 113 8.27 0.39 -10.29
CA ILE A 113 8.41 -0.94 -9.71
C ILE A 113 7.07 -1.66 -9.72
N ARG A 114 5.99 -1.01 -9.26
CA ARG A 114 4.63 -1.58 -9.25
C ARG A 114 4.20 -2.02 -10.64
N ASN A 115 4.29 -1.14 -11.63
CA ASN A 115 3.85 -1.46 -13.00
C ASN A 115 4.70 -2.57 -13.64
N LEU A 116 6.01 -2.55 -13.43
CA LEU A 116 6.90 -3.61 -13.92
C LEU A 116 6.59 -4.95 -13.23
N PHE A 117 6.39 -4.92 -11.92
CA PHE A 117 6.08 -6.12 -11.15
C PHE A 117 4.71 -6.71 -11.52
N THR A 118 3.68 -5.89 -11.66
CA THR A 118 2.35 -6.34 -12.14
C THR A 118 2.46 -7.00 -13.51
N LYS A 119 3.15 -6.36 -14.47
CA LYS A 119 3.38 -6.94 -15.80
C LYS A 119 4.23 -8.22 -15.76
N ALA A 120 5.23 -8.28 -14.88
CA ALA A 120 6.07 -9.45 -14.72
C ALA A 120 5.30 -10.64 -14.13
N ILE A 121 4.46 -10.41 -13.12
CA ILE A 121 3.58 -11.45 -12.56
C ILE A 121 2.55 -11.93 -13.59
N GLU A 122 1.97 -11.00 -14.35
CA GLU A 122 1.01 -11.30 -15.43
C GLU A 122 1.68 -12.15 -16.52
N ALA A 123 2.87 -11.75 -16.99
CA ALA A 123 3.63 -12.50 -17.98
C ALA A 123 4.12 -13.87 -17.47
N ALA A 124 4.39 -13.99 -16.17
CA ALA A 124 4.77 -15.26 -15.54
C ALA A 124 3.57 -16.16 -15.22
N GLY A 125 2.33 -15.71 -15.43
CA GLY A 125 1.11 -16.45 -15.09
C GLY A 125 0.93 -16.67 -13.58
N LEU A 126 1.59 -15.87 -12.73
CA LEU A 126 1.58 -16.00 -11.27
C LEU A 126 0.51 -15.13 -10.59
N GLN A 127 -0.36 -14.47 -11.38
CA GLN A 127 -1.54 -13.79 -10.85
C GLN A 127 -2.43 -14.84 -10.18
N HIS A 128 -2.41 -14.87 -8.86
CA HIS A 128 -3.40 -15.62 -8.11
C HIS A 128 -4.73 -14.89 -8.26
N ALA A 129 -5.81 -15.63 -8.56
CA ALA A 129 -7.16 -15.10 -8.55
C ALA A 129 -7.45 -14.45 -7.18
N SER A 130 -8.07 -13.28 -7.18
CA SER A 130 -8.36 -12.55 -5.95
C SER A 130 -9.24 -13.41 -5.04
N PRO A 131 -9.11 -13.33 -3.70
CA PRO A 131 -10.06 -13.97 -2.79
C PRO A 131 -11.52 -13.56 -3.04
N SER A 132 -11.75 -12.37 -3.60
CA SER A 132 -13.07 -11.94 -4.11
C SER A 132 -13.58 -12.80 -5.26
N ASP A 133 -12.72 -13.38 -6.08
CA ASP A 133 -13.10 -14.21 -7.23
C ASP A 133 -13.29 -15.70 -6.84
N MET A 134 -12.77 -16.12 -5.69
CA MET A 134 -12.79 -17.52 -5.25
C MET A 134 -13.79 -17.81 -4.12
N LEU A 135 -14.22 -16.80 -3.36
CA LEU A 135 -15.11 -16.96 -2.20
C LEU A 135 -16.56 -16.64 -2.57
N THR A 136 -17.44 -17.66 -2.59
CA THR A 136 -18.86 -17.58 -2.98
C THR A 136 -19.72 -16.61 -2.14
N TYR A 137 -19.20 -16.11 -1.03
CA TYR A 137 -19.86 -15.17 -0.11
C TYR A 137 -19.25 -13.76 -0.13
N ALA A 138 -18.33 -13.47 -1.05
CA ALA A 138 -17.79 -12.14 -1.22
C ALA A 138 -18.86 -11.21 -1.80
N ILE A 139 -19.24 -10.20 -1.03
CA ILE A 139 -20.10 -9.11 -1.51
C ILE A 139 -19.24 -8.21 -2.37
N HIS A 140 -19.43 -8.26 -3.69
CA HIS A 140 -18.70 -7.41 -4.62
C HIS A 140 -19.27 -5.99 -4.58
N MET A 141 -18.44 -5.02 -4.17
CA MET A 141 -18.84 -3.60 -4.20
C MET A 141 -19.16 -3.11 -5.63
N SER A 142 -18.62 -3.78 -6.66
CA SER A 142 -18.94 -3.53 -8.07
C SER A 142 -20.41 -3.80 -8.42
N ASP A 143 -21.08 -4.72 -7.71
CA ASP A 143 -22.50 -5.01 -7.94
C ASP A 143 -23.40 -3.85 -7.45
N TYR A 144 -22.94 -3.12 -6.44
CA TYR A 144 -23.66 -1.98 -5.86
C TYR A 144 -23.30 -0.64 -6.53
N PHE A 145 -22.10 -0.50 -7.07
CA PHE A 145 -21.59 0.75 -7.67
C PHE A 145 -21.16 0.59 -9.15
N GLN A 146 -21.95 -0.15 -9.95
CA GLN A 146 -21.72 -0.34 -11.39
C GLN A 146 -21.52 0.98 -12.17
N SER A 147 -22.07 2.10 -11.68
CA SER A 147 -21.92 3.42 -12.29
C SER A 147 -20.54 4.06 -12.12
N TRP A 148 -19.69 3.59 -11.20
CA TRP A 148 -18.38 4.18 -10.91
C TRP A 148 -17.22 3.51 -11.65
N GLU A 149 -17.45 2.33 -12.23
CA GLU A 149 -16.46 1.64 -13.09
C GLU A 149 -16.36 2.22 -14.50
N ARG A 150 -17.35 3.01 -14.93
CA ARG A 150 -17.45 3.56 -16.29
C ARG A 150 -17.09 5.06 -16.41
N ALA A 151 -16.59 5.67 -15.34
CA ALA A 151 -16.14 7.07 -15.31
C ALA A 151 -14.62 7.15 -15.32
#